data_AF-A0A5K8A8F6-F1
#
_entry.id   AF-A0A5K8A8F6-F1
#
_cell.length_a   1.000
_cell.length_b   1.000
_cell.length_c   1.000
_cell.angle_alpha   90.00
_cell.angle_beta   90.00
_cell.angle_gamma   90.00
#
_symmetry.space_group_name_H-M   'P 1'
#
loop_
_entity.id
_entity.type
_entity.pdbx_description
1 polymer ?
#
loop_
_entity_poly.entity_id
_entity_poly.type
_entity_poly.pdbx_seq_one_letter_code
_entity_poly.pdbx_strand_id
1 'polypeptide(L)'
;MKIAYMTINSANYIPRAMVLLDSIRKNGSKCDLHMVLAENDETCNRVTPIDGITLHRASSLEIPTLFDMSFYYNITEFNTALKPFAILKLMQLGYDAVIYFDPDIEIFSDTIELEEMTALHDLLLTPHITKPRKEDGFFPPVRLCIHAGQFNLGFIAIRPTLQATEFLHWWADKLVEGCIMEPDYSYFVDQLWASAGPSFVDDTKIVRSDAWNMAYWNIGQRKLWCREKQWMTDDGPLLFFHFSGYDLEDPHRLSYFTERHANVPPNSELGSLLAGYRGTVAAKTILYPYGNIPYSAGKYRDGSIISPVARRRYLQMTPSERVTLGDPFVRPDKLETATN
;
A
#
# COMPACT_ATOMS: atom_id res chain seq x y z
N MET A 1 -14.43 9.31 18.55
CA MET A 1 -13.76 8.12 17.99
C MET A 1 -12.28 8.44 17.93
N LYS A 2 -11.42 7.60 18.53
CA LYS A 2 -9.97 7.71 18.42
C LYS A 2 -9.52 6.97 17.15
N ILE A 3 -9.07 7.71 16.15
CA ILE A 3 -8.72 7.19 14.82
C ILE A 3 -7.20 7.17 14.66
N ALA A 4 -6.66 6.03 14.22
CA ALA A 4 -5.29 5.93 13.74
C ALA A 4 -5.28 5.99 12.22
N TYR A 5 -4.56 6.96 11.65
CA TYR A 5 -4.17 6.90 10.25
C TYR A 5 -2.80 6.24 10.14
N MET A 6 -2.68 5.28 9.24
CA MET A 6 -1.45 4.51 9.10
C MET A 6 -1.03 4.31 7.65
N THR A 7 0.28 4.17 7.47
CA THR A 7 0.88 3.70 6.23
C THR A 7 2.00 2.71 6.53
N ILE A 8 2.38 1.92 5.53
CA ILE A 8 3.46 0.93 5.62
C ILE A 8 4.37 1.16 4.44
N ASN A 9 5.67 1.32 4.70
CA ASN A 9 6.65 1.53 3.66
C ASN A 9 8.04 1.04 4.08
N SER A 10 8.85 0.67 3.10
CA SER A 10 10.30 0.56 3.27
C SER A 10 10.94 1.96 3.26
N ALA A 11 12.21 2.07 3.68
CA ALA A 11 12.85 3.37 3.93
C ALA A 11 12.90 4.25 2.67
N ASN A 12 13.05 3.64 1.49
CA ASN A 12 13.07 4.31 0.20
C ASN A 12 11.76 5.06 -0.14
N TYR A 13 10.63 4.68 0.46
CA TYR A 13 9.32 5.32 0.23
C TYR A 13 8.95 6.38 1.28
N ILE A 14 9.81 6.66 2.28
CA ILE A 14 9.54 7.67 3.30
C ILE A 14 9.20 9.05 2.69
N PRO A 15 9.88 9.56 1.64
CA PRO A 15 9.49 10.83 1.03
C PRO A 15 8.04 10.88 0.54
N ARG A 16 7.54 9.79 -0.04
CA ARG A 16 6.14 9.67 -0.50
C ARG A 16 5.19 9.54 0.69
N ALA A 17 5.52 8.69 1.65
CA ALA A 17 4.75 8.53 2.88
C ALA A 17 4.59 9.85 3.64
N MET A 18 5.60 10.72 3.60
CA MET A 18 5.50 12.06 4.20
C MET A 18 4.58 13.01 3.42
N VAL A 19 4.43 12.86 2.10
CA VAL A 19 3.39 13.58 1.33
C VAL A 19 2.01 13.16 1.83
N LEU A 20 1.77 11.85 1.94
CA LEU A 20 0.54 11.31 2.50
C LEU A 20 0.26 11.87 3.91
N LEU A 21 1.19 11.68 4.85
CA LEU A 21 0.97 12.02 6.26
C LEU A 21 0.81 13.54 6.47
N ASP A 22 1.53 14.38 5.74
CA ASP A 22 1.34 15.83 5.80
C ASP A 22 0.02 16.27 5.16
N SER A 23 -0.42 15.60 4.09
CA SER A 23 -1.71 15.87 3.48
C SER A 23 -2.88 15.43 4.38
N ILE A 24 -2.75 14.33 5.11
CA ILE A 24 -3.71 13.93 6.16
C ILE A 24 -3.71 14.98 7.27
N ARG A 25 -2.54 15.37 7.80
CA ARG A 25 -2.44 16.38 8.86
C ARG A 25 -3.05 17.73 8.46
N LYS A 26 -2.92 18.11 7.19
CA LYS A 26 -3.45 19.36 6.65
C LYS A 26 -4.98 19.33 6.51
N ASN A 27 -5.54 18.20 6.08
CA ASN A 27 -6.95 18.10 5.72
C ASN A 27 -7.81 17.36 6.75
N GLY A 28 -7.20 16.64 7.69
CA GLY A 28 -7.92 15.80 8.63
C GLY A 28 -8.17 16.41 9.99
N SER A 29 -9.04 15.76 10.75
CA SER A 29 -9.29 16.14 12.13
C SER A 29 -8.11 15.72 13.03
N LYS A 30 -8.20 15.97 14.35
CA LYS A 30 -7.16 15.54 15.31
C LYS A 30 -6.97 14.02 15.21
N CYS A 31 -5.90 13.59 14.55
CA CYS A 31 -5.58 12.20 14.28
C CYS A 31 -4.20 11.79 14.79
N ASP A 32 -4.08 10.51 15.14
CA ASP A 32 -2.78 9.92 15.44
C ASP A 32 -2.21 9.31 14.15
N LEU A 33 -0.99 9.71 13.80
CA LEU A 33 -0.32 9.29 12.58
C LEU A 33 0.69 8.19 12.89
N HIS A 34 0.60 7.10 12.17
CA HIS A 34 1.48 5.94 12.32
C HIS A 34 2.15 5.57 11.00
N MET A 35 3.40 5.15 11.08
CA MET A 35 4.14 4.59 9.94
C MET A 35 4.83 3.32 10.39
N VAL A 36 4.59 2.21 9.69
CA VAL A 36 5.35 0.99 9.89
C VAL A 36 6.46 0.92 8.87
N LEU A 37 7.70 0.79 9.35
CA LEU A 37 8.85 0.54 8.49
C LEU A 37 8.99 -0.96 8.25
N ALA A 38 8.76 -1.37 7.00
CA ALA A 38 9.00 -2.73 6.51
C ALA A 38 10.50 -2.91 6.22
N GLU A 39 11.29 -2.90 7.29
CA GLU A 39 12.75 -2.97 7.29
C GLU A 39 13.23 -3.73 8.53
N ASN A 40 14.49 -4.19 8.50
CA ASN A 40 15.15 -4.67 9.71
C ASN A 40 15.41 -3.53 10.72
N ASP A 41 15.68 -3.90 11.98
CA ASP A 41 15.87 -2.94 13.06
C ASP A 41 17.06 -2.00 12.83
N GLU A 42 18.14 -2.49 12.22
CA GLU A 42 19.32 -1.68 11.89
C GLU A 42 18.96 -0.56 10.92
N THR A 43 18.22 -0.87 9.86
CA THR A 43 17.76 0.13 8.90
C THR A 43 16.75 1.09 9.52
N CYS A 44 15.84 0.59 10.36
CA CYS A 44 14.92 1.44 11.12
C CYS A 44 15.68 2.46 11.99
N ASN A 45 16.78 2.07 12.63
CA ASN A 45 17.58 2.96 13.49
C ASN A 45 18.29 4.09 12.72
N ARG A 46 18.39 3.99 11.38
CA ARG A 46 18.92 5.07 10.53
C ARG A 46 17.90 6.16 10.25
N VAL A 47 16.61 5.88 10.49
CA VAL A 47 15.53 6.86 10.31
C VAL A 47 15.39 7.66 11.59
N THR A 48 15.62 8.96 11.51
CA THR A 48 15.41 9.86 12.64
C THR A 48 13.94 9.93 13.01
N PRO A 49 13.58 10.03 14.31
CA PRO A 49 12.21 10.29 14.73
C PRO A 49 11.60 11.49 13.99
N ILE A 50 10.36 11.35 13.55
CA ILE A 50 9.63 12.38 12.82
C ILE A 50 8.53 12.94 13.72
N ASP A 51 8.51 14.25 13.90
CA ASP A 51 7.58 14.89 14.82
C ASP A 51 6.10 14.64 14.44
N GLY A 52 5.30 14.36 15.46
CA GLY A 52 3.88 14.03 15.31
C GLY A 52 3.59 12.74 14.52
N ILE A 53 4.56 11.84 14.35
CA ILE A 53 4.38 10.52 13.73
C ILE A 53 4.97 9.44 14.64
N THR A 54 4.17 8.41 14.95
CA THR A 54 4.66 7.23 15.66
C THR A 54 5.23 6.23 14.66
N LEU A 55 6.54 6.01 14.72
CA LEU A 55 7.24 5.03 13.91
C LEU A 55 7.19 3.65 14.57
N HIS A 56 6.74 2.64 13.83
CA HIS A 56 6.74 1.24 14.24
C HIS A 56 7.75 0.45 13.41
N ARG A 57 8.48 -0.46 14.06
CA ARG A 57 9.33 -1.43 13.36
C ARG A 57 8.50 -2.64 12.98
N ALA A 58 8.80 -3.31 11.87
CA ALA A 58 8.15 -4.59 11.55
C ALA A 58 8.28 -5.61 12.70
N SER A 59 9.40 -5.63 13.42
CA SER A 59 9.63 -6.46 14.62
C SER A 59 8.65 -6.21 15.77
N SER A 60 8.11 -4.98 15.89
CA SER A 60 7.12 -4.62 16.91
C SER A 60 5.71 -5.14 16.65
N LEU A 61 5.47 -5.72 15.46
CA LEU A 61 4.22 -6.40 15.13
C LEU A 61 4.16 -7.83 15.69
N GLU A 62 5.27 -8.34 16.25
CA GLU A 62 5.34 -9.62 16.96
C GLU A 62 4.87 -10.82 16.12
N ILE A 63 5.10 -10.76 14.80
CA ILE A 63 4.74 -11.82 13.86
C ILE A 63 5.76 -12.96 14.00
N PRO A 64 5.36 -14.19 14.39
CA PRO A 64 6.30 -15.28 14.63
C PRO A 64 7.16 -15.64 13.42
N THR A 65 6.60 -15.54 12.22
CA THR A 65 7.24 -15.86 10.94
C THR A 65 7.85 -14.66 10.24
N LEU A 66 7.99 -13.50 10.93
CA LEU A 66 8.46 -12.26 10.30
C LEU A 66 9.80 -12.42 9.57
N PHE A 67 10.71 -13.19 10.18
CA PHE A 67 12.03 -13.44 9.62
C PHE A 67 11.94 -14.17 8.27
N ASP A 68 11.12 -15.22 8.20
CA ASP A 68 10.89 -15.95 6.95
C ASP A 68 10.18 -15.08 5.91
N MET A 69 9.13 -14.36 6.33
CA MET A 69 8.39 -13.42 5.49
C MET A 69 9.32 -12.40 4.84
N SER A 70 10.26 -11.84 5.60
CA SER A 70 11.22 -10.86 5.07
C SER A 70 12.12 -11.45 3.97
N PHE A 71 12.39 -12.76 4.01
CA PHE A 71 13.21 -13.42 2.99
C PHE A 71 12.42 -13.76 1.74
N TYR A 72 11.29 -14.47 1.83
CA TYR A 72 10.60 -14.91 0.61
C TYR A 72 9.72 -13.85 -0.05
N TYR A 73 9.38 -12.77 0.64
CA TYR A 73 8.68 -11.66 0.03
C TYR A 73 9.64 -10.62 -0.53
N ASN A 74 9.41 -10.22 -1.78
CA ASN A 74 10.04 -9.02 -2.31
C ASN A 74 9.53 -7.76 -1.56
N ILE A 75 10.10 -6.60 -1.86
CA ILE A 75 9.75 -5.35 -1.16
C ILE A 75 8.24 -5.06 -1.20
N THR A 76 7.58 -5.22 -2.33
CA THR A 76 6.13 -4.94 -2.47
C THR A 76 5.30 -5.95 -1.69
N GLU A 77 5.61 -7.24 -1.83
CA GLU A 77 4.94 -8.34 -1.13
C GLU A 77 5.07 -8.20 0.39
N PHE A 78 6.25 -7.82 0.89
CA PHE A 78 6.48 -7.70 2.33
C PHE A 78 5.73 -6.51 2.91
N ASN A 79 5.82 -5.33 2.27
CA ASN A 79 5.09 -4.14 2.71
C ASN A 79 3.58 -4.39 2.81
N THR A 80 3.02 -5.07 1.80
CA THR A 80 1.58 -5.37 1.75
C THR A 80 1.18 -6.48 2.73
N ALA A 81 2.04 -7.47 2.98
CA ALA A 81 1.77 -8.56 3.93
C ALA A 81 1.59 -8.08 5.38
N LEU A 82 2.20 -6.96 5.77
CA LEU A 82 2.17 -6.45 7.14
C LEU A 82 0.86 -5.75 7.52
N LYS A 83 0.01 -5.39 6.55
CA LYS A 83 -1.23 -4.60 6.76
C LYS A 83 -2.13 -5.16 7.86
N PRO A 84 -2.63 -6.40 7.80
CA PRO A 84 -3.54 -6.92 8.84
C PRO A 84 -2.89 -6.93 10.24
N PHE A 85 -1.60 -7.30 10.33
CA PHE A 85 -0.88 -7.33 11.60
C PHE A 85 -0.73 -5.95 12.23
N ALA A 86 -0.39 -4.94 11.41
CA ALA A 86 -0.28 -3.56 11.86
C ALA A 86 -1.62 -2.98 12.28
N ILE A 87 -2.70 -3.27 11.55
CA ILE A 87 -4.06 -2.88 11.92
C ILE A 87 -4.44 -3.50 13.27
N LEU A 88 -4.24 -4.81 13.44
CA LEU A 88 -4.50 -5.51 14.71
C LEU A 88 -3.70 -4.91 15.87
N LYS A 89 -2.42 -4.57 15.65
CA LYS A 89 -1.58 -3.94 16.67
C LYS A 89 -2.13 -2.58 17.09
N LEU A 90 -2.58 -1.75 16.16
CA LEU A 90 -3.20 -0.46 16.48
C LEU A 90 -4.53 -0.66 17.22
N MET A 91 -5.38 -1.61 16.81
CA MET A 91 -6.60 -1.93 17.57
C MET A 91 -6.30 -2.31 19.03
N GLN A 92 -5.25 -3.11 19.26
CA GLN A 92 -4.79 -3.46 20.61
C GLN A 92 -4.31 -2.25 21.43
N LEU A 93 -3.83 -1.18 20.79
CA LEU A 93 -3.49 0.10 21.43
C LEU A 93 -4.71 0.97 21.76
N GLY A 94 -5.93 0.45 21.55
CA GLY A 94 -7.19 1.11 21.92
C GLY A 94 -7.67 2.14 20.91
N TYR A 95 -7.33 1.99 19.62
CA TYR A 95 -7.93 2.77 18.55
C TYR A 95 -9.32 2.23 18.19
N ASP A 96 -10.29 3.13 18.04
CA ASP A 96 -11.67 2.80 17.69
C ASP A 96 -11.84 2.54 16.18
N ALA A 97 -10.89 3.01 15.37
CA ALA A 97 -10.80 2.75 13.94
C ALA A 97 -9.35 2.91 13.46
N VAL A 98 -8.99 2.13 12.46
CA VAL A 98 -7.71 2.23 11.76
C VAL A 98 -8.00 2.51 10.29
N ILE A 99 -7.39 3.57 9.76
CA ILE A 99 -7.49 3.95 8.35
C ILE A 99 -6.10 3.82 7.73
N TYR A 100 -5.98 2.89 6.79
CA TYR A 100 -4.74 2.65 6.06
C TYR A 100 -4.77 3.36 4.71
N PHE A 101 -3.63 3.95 4.34
CA PHE A 101 -3.33 4.41 2.99
C PHE A 101 -1.96 3.91 2.51
N ASP A 102 -1.87 3.49 1.24
CA ASP A 102 -0.58 3.24 0.58
C ASP A 102 0.27 4.54 0.58
N PRO A 103 1.61 4.43 0.70
CA PRO A 103 2.49 5.58 0.90
C PRO A 103 2.58 6.53 -0.31
N ASP A 104 2.09 6.14 -1.48
CA ASP A 104 2.04 6.95 -2.70
C ASP A 104 0.66 7.58 -2.96
N ILE A 105 -0.10 7.83 -1.90
CA ILE A 105 -1.36 8.59 -1.91
C ILE A 105 -1.15 10.03 -1.42
N GLU A 106 -1.94 10.96 -1.95
CA GLU A 106 -2.08 12.33 -1.40
C GLU A 106 -3.57 12.64 -1.15
N ILE A 107 -3.86 13.27 0.00
CA ILE A 107 -5.19 13.75 0.39
C ILE A 107 -5.38 15.20 -0.07
N PHE A 108 -6.46 15.46 -0.81
CA PHE A 108 -6.73 16.75 -1.46
C PHE A 108 -7.91 17.53 -0.87
N SER A 109 -8.74 16.91 -0.04
CA SER A 109 -9.85 17.58 0.65
C SER A 109 -10.02 17.07 2.07
N ASP A 110 -10.90 17.74 2.82
CA ASP A 110 -11.22 17.43 4.21
C ASP A 110 -11.63 15.95 4.42
N THR A 111 -11.12 15.30 5.47
CA THR A 111 -11.39 13.88 5.77
C THR A 111 -12.63 13.64 6.64
N ILE A 112 -13.40 14.66 7.00
CA ILE A 112 -14.62 14.53 7.83
C ILE A 112 -15.56 13.46 7.27
N GLU A 113 -15.88 13.47 5.98
CA GLU A 113 -16.77 12.46 5.38
C GLU A 113 -16.22 11.04 5.52
N LEU A 114 -14.89 10.88 5.37
CA LEU A 114 -14.21 9.60 5.57
C LEU A 114 -14.33 9.12 7.01
N GLU A 115 -14.11 10.01 7.97
CA GLU A 115 -14.17 9.70 9.39
C GLU A 115 -15.59 9.39 9.86
N GLU A 116 -16.58 10.14 9.35
CA GLU A 116 -18.00 9.91 9.60
C GLU A 116 -18.46 8.56 9.03
N MET A 117 -18.09 8.24 7.78
CA MET A 117 -18.40 6.92 7.21
C MET A 117 -17.69 5.79 7.97
N THR A 118 -16.44 6.01 8.39
CA THR A 118 -15.69 5.04 9.20
C THR A 118 -16.34 4.85 10.57
N ALA A 119 -16.99 5.87 11.14
CA ALA A 119 -17.71 5.74 12.42
C ALA A 119 -19.02 4.95 12.27
N LEU A 120 -19.61 4.93 11.07
CA LEU A 120 -20.90 4.29 10.78
C LEU A 120 -20.78 2.85 10.31
N HIS A 121 -19.62 2.43 9.78
CA HIS A 121 -19.44 1.13 9.16
C HIS A 121 -18.19 0.41 9.68
N ASP A 122 -18.26 -0.92 9.75
CA ASP A 122 -17.18 -1.73 10.29
C ASP A 122 -16.01 -1.91 9.33
N LEU A 123 -16.27 -1.89 8.02
CA LEU A 123 -15.26 -2.00 6.97
C LEU A 123 -15.59 -1.09 5.79
N LEU A 124 -14.65 -0.25 5.37
CA LEU A 124 -14.76 0.56 4.14
C LEU A 124 -13.74 0.08 3.11
N LEU A 125 -14.21 -0.12 1.88
CA LEU A 125 -13.40 -0.53 0.74
C LEU A 125 -13.71 0.32 -0.49
N THR A 126 -12.71 0.52 -1.34
CA THR A 126 -12.87 1.19 -2.64
C THR A 126 -12.57 0.19 -3.77
N PRO A 127 -13.48 -0.01 -4.74
CA PRO A 127 -13.26 -0.95 -5.83
C PRO A 127 -12.34 -0.34 -6.89
N HIS A 128 -11.56 -1.17 -7.59
CA HIS A 128 -10.86 -0.71 -8.81
C HIS A 128 -11.86 -0.27 -9.89
N ILE A 129 -13.02 -0.90 -9.96
CA ILE A 129 -14.05 -0.66 -10.99
C ILE A 129 -15.37 -0.26 -10.33
N THR A 130 -15.84 0.96 -10.61
CA THR A 130 -17.10 1.49 -10.07
C THR A 130 -18.23 1.53 -11.09
N LYS A 131 -17.92 1.48 -12.40
CA LYS A 131 -18.88 1.60 -13.51
C LYS A 131 -18.52 0.62 -14.63
N PRO A 132 -19.50 0.03 -15.34
CA PRO A 132 -19.22 -0.79 -16.53
C PRO A 132 -18.35 -0.04 -17.54
N ARG A 133 -17.33 -0.72 -18.07
CA ARG A 133 -16.40 -0.17 -19.08
C ARG A 133 -16.35 -1.10 -20.28
N LYS A 134 -16.45 -0.56 -21.49
CA LYS A 134 -16.11 -1.31 -22.71
C LYS A 134 -14.59 -1.40 -22.81
N GLU A 135 -14.08 -2.49 -23.38
CA GLU A 135 -12.66 -2.55 -23.71
C GLU A 135 -12.35 -1.57 -24.83
N ASP A 136 -11.33 -0.73 -24.62
CA ASP A 136 -10.87 0.32 -25.51
C ASP A 136 -9.55 -0.04 -26.23
N GLY A 137 -9.03 -1.25 -25.99
CA GLY A 137 -7.78 -1.75 -26.54
C GLY A 137 -6.52 -1.35 -25.78
N PHE A 138 -6.61 -0.53 -24.73
CA PHE A 138 -5.45 -0.09 -23.95
C PHE A 138 -5.20 -0.93 -22.71
N PHE A 139 -3.92 -1.15 -22.37
CA PHE A 139 -3.53 -1.77 -21.11
C PHE A 139 -3.74 -0.83 -19.90
N PRO A 140 -4.23 -1.33 -18.75
CA PRO A 140 -4.75 -2.67 -18.56
C PRO A 140 -6.21 -2.80 -19.06
N PRO A 141 -6.60 -3.97 -19.58
CA PRO A 141 -8.00 -4.32 -19.79
C PRO A 141 -8.72 -4.51 -18.46
N VAL A 142 -10.05 -4.48 -18.47
CA VAL A 142 -10.92 -4.58 -17.27
C VAL A 142 -10.58 -5.82 -16.45
N ARG A 143 -10.35 -6.97 -17.12
CA ARG A 143 -10.00 -8.23 -16.45
C ARG A 143 -8.76 -8.13 -15.57
N LEU A 144 -7.73 -7.35 -15.98
CA LEU A 144 -6.50 -7.24 -15.20
C LEU A 144 -6.68 -6.30 -14.00
N CYS A 145 -7.55 -5.31 -14.09
CA CYS A 145 -7.95 -4.54 -12.91
C CYS A 145 -8.66 -5.42 -11.87
N ILE A 146 -9.51 -6.36 -12.32
CA ILE A 146 -10.19 -7.32 -11.43
C ILE A 146 -9.19 -8.35 -10.86
N HIS A 147 -8.27 -8.85 -11.68
CA HIS A 147 -7.23 -9.78 -11.24
C HIS A 147 -6.25 -9.16 -10.26
N ALA A 148 -5.99 -7.86 -10.37
CA ALA A 148 -5.30 -7.14 -9.33
C ALA A 148 -6.13 -7.29 -8.04
N GLY A 149 -7.41 -6.96 -8.05
CA GLY A 149 -8.32 -7.26 -6.93
C GLY A 149 -9.66 -6.56 -7.14
N GLN A 150 -10.74 -7.10 -6.58
CA GLN A 150 -12.04 -6.41 -6.67
C GLN A 150 -11.98 -5.04 -5.98
N PHE A 151 -11.25 -4.97 -4.87
CA PHE A 151 -10.95 -3.75 -4.13
C PHE A 151 -9.48 -3.39 -4.25
N ASN A 152 -9.19 -2.10 -4.36
CA ASN A 152 -7.84 -1.59 -4.29
C ASN A 152 -7.47 -1.38 -2.81
N LEU A 153 -6.45 -2.10 -2.34
CA LEU A 153 -5.99 -2.00 -0.95
C LEU A 153 -4.93 -0.93 -0.73
N GLY A 154 -4.85 0.06 -1.62
CA GLY A 154 -4.26 1.33 -1.26
C GLY A 154 -5.09 2.11 -0.26
N PHE A 155 -6.33 1.71 -0.01
CA PHE A 155 -7.16 2.23 1.06
C PHE A 155 -8.00 1.12 1.73
N ILE A 156 -8.02 1.12 3.06
CA ILE A 156 -8.98 0.35 3.87
C ILE A 156 -9.20 1.09 5.18
N ALA A 157 -10.46 1.25 5.60
CA ALA A 157 -10.78 1.70 6.96
C ALA A 157 -11.57 0.61 7.67
N ILE A 158 -11.23 0.37 8.94
CA ILE A 158 -11.78 -0.77 9.67
C ILE A 158 -11.90 -0.48 11.17
N ARG A 159 -13.00 -0.94 11.75
CA ARG A 159 -13.30 -0.83 13.19
C ARG A 159 -13.02 -2.15 13.91
N PRO A 160 -12.70 -2.13 15.22
CA PRO A 160 -12.42 -3.33 16.01
C PRO A 160 -13.71 -4.03 16.44
N THR A 161 -14.59 -4.38 15.50
CA THR A 161 -15.76 -5.21 15.78
C THR A 161 -15.41 -6.69 15.67
N LEU A 162 -16.28 -7.57 16.15
CA LEU A 162 -16.03 -9.01 16.16
C LEU A 162 -15.76 -9.54 14.74
N GLN A 163 -16.67 -9.27 13.80
CA GLN A 163 -16.54 -9.72 12.41
C GLN A 163 -15.29 -9.15 11.72
N ALA A 164 -15.03 -7.85 11.90
CA ALA A 164 -13.84 -7.20 11.35
C ALA A 164 -12.54 -7.77 11.91
N THR A 165 -12.50 -8.08 13.20
CA THR A 165 -11.33 -8.68 13.86
C THR A 165 -11.10 -10.13 13.40
N GLU A 166 -12.17 -10.93 13.25
CA GLU A 166 -12.09 -12.28 12.69
C GLU A 166 -11.59 -12.27 11.24
N PHE A 167 -12.09 -11.34 10.42
CA PHE A 167 -11.58 -11.11 9.07
C PHE A 167 -10.09 -10.76 9.07
N LEU A 168 -9.64 -9.83 9.93
CA LEU A 168 -8.24 -9.45 10.03
C LEU A 168 -7.33 -10.63 10.42
N HIS A 169 -7.76 -11.48 11.34
CA HIS A 169 -7.00 -12.68 11.72
C HIS A 169 -6.93 -13.70 10.59
N TRP A 170 -8.03 -13.95 9.88
CA TRP A 170 -8.01 -14.81 8.70
C TRP A 170 -7.12 -14.22 7.59
N TRP A 171 -7.20 -12.91 7.35
CA TRP A 171 -6.38 -12.24 6.35
C TRP A 171 -4.90 -12.31 6.72
N ALA A 172 -4.54 -12.03 7.98
CA ALA A 172 -3.19 -12.21 8.51
C ALA A 172 -2.65 -13.62 8.27
N ASP A 173 -3.44 -14.66 8.59
CA ASP A 173 -3.09 -16.07 8.34
C ASP A 173 -2.78 -16.33 6.86
N LYS A 174 -3.60 -15.82 5.94
CA LYS A 174 -3.34 -15.97 4.50
C LYS A 174 -2.12 -15.21 4.04
N LEU A 175 -1.82 -14.04 4.59
CA LEU A 175 -0.66 -13.25 4.19
C LEU A 175 0.67 -13.78 4.76
N VAL A 176 0.66 -14.78 5.65
CA VAL A 176 1.91 -15.41 6.07
C VAL A 176 2.65 -15.97 4.86
N GLU A 177 1.99 -16.77 4.02
CA GLU A 177 2.63 -17.38 2.82
C GLU A 177 1.93 -17.05 1.49
N GLY A 178 0.76 -16.40 1.52
CA GLY A 178 -0.07 -16.13 0.35
C GLY A 178 0.00 -14.71 -0.22
N CYS A 179 0.82 -13.81 0.33
CA CYS A 179 0.97 -12.43 -0.15
C CYS A 179 1.94 -12.33 -1.33
N ILE A 180 1.71 -13.14 -2.37
CA ILE A 180 2.61 -13.26 -3.53
C ILE A 180 2.07 -12.50 -4.73
N MET A 181 2.98 -11.96 -5.54
CA MET A 181 2.70 -11.40 -6.85
C MET A 181 3.02 -12.45 -7.92
N GLU A 182 1.99 -13.15 -8.37
CA GLU A 182 2.04 -14.11 -9.48
C GLU A 182 0.83 -13.86 -10.42
N PRO A 183 0.92 -12.83 -11.29
CA PRO A 183 -0.21 -12.36 -12.09
C PRO A 183 -0.84 -13.42 -13.00
N ASP A 184 -0.03 -14.38 -13.48
CA ASP A 184 -0.48 -15.49 -14.33
C ASP A 184 -1.46 -16.43 -13.62
N TYR A 185 -1.44 -16.44 -12.29
CA TYR A 185 -2.32 -17.24 -11.43
C TYR A 185 -3.33 -16.38 -10.66
N SER A 186 -3.48 -15.10 -11.05
CA SER A 186 -4.34 -14.12 -10.36
C SER A 186 -3.99 -13.91 -8.87
N TYR A 187 -2.76 -14.23 -8.46
CA TYR A 187 -2.26 -13.80 -7.17
C TYR A 187 -1.65 -12.41 -7.30
N PHE A 188 -2.26 -11.46 -6.62
CA PHE A 188 -1.75 -10.11 -6.54
C PHE A 188 -1.81 -9.66 -5.08
N VAL A 189 -0.77 -10.06 -4.35
CA VAL A 189 -0.47 -9.64 -2.99
C VAL A 189 -1.68 -9.76 -2.05
N ASP A 190 -1.85 -8.78 -1.16
CA ASP A 190 -2.82 -8.75 -0.08
C ASP A 190 -4.27 -8.58 -0.54
N GLN A 191 -4.47 -7.88 -1.65
CA GLN A 191 -5.80 -7.50 -2.15
C GLN A 191 -6.62 -8.67 -2.73
N LEU A 192 -5.99 -9.75 -3.19
CA LEU A 192 -6.71 -10.98 -3.54
C LEU A 192 -7.52 -11.48 -2.33
N TRP A 193 -6.85 -11.64 -1.19
CA TRP A 193 -7.44 -12.20 0.02
C TRP A 193 -8.46 -11.25 0.63
N ALA A 194 -8.13 -9.96 0.68
CA ALA A 194 -9.05 -8.95 1.23
C ALA A 194 -10.33 -8.77 0.41
N SER A 195 -10.37 -9.26 -0.83
CA SER A 195 -11.61 -9.30 -1.63
C SER A 195 -12.71 -10.15 -0.97
N ALA A 196 -12.36 -11.03 -0.02
CA ALA A 196 -13.32 -11.77 0.79
C ALA A 196 -13.96 -10.93 1.93
N GLY A 197 -13.45 -9.73 2.24
CA GLY A 197 -13.92 -8.88 3.34
C GLY A 197 -15.44 -8.72 3.43
N PRO A 198 -16.15 -8.34 2.34
CA PRO A 198 -17.61 -8.24 2.35
C PRO A 198 -18.37 -9.56 2.59
N SER A 199 -17.69 -10.71 2.53
CA SER A 199 -18.28 -12.02 2.86
C SER A 199 -18.13 -12.39 4.34
N PHE A 200 -17.26 -11.68 5.08
CA PHE A 200 -16.99 -11.91 6.49
C PHE A 200 -17.44 -10.77 7.39
N VAL A 201 -17.66 -9.58 6.83
CA VAL A 201 -18.08 -8.38 7.57
C VAL A 201 -19.38 -7.84 6.95
N ASP A 202 -20.51 -8.12 7.59
CA ASP A 202 -21.85 -7.74 7.12
C ASP A 202 -21.96 -6.23 6.88
N ASP A 203 -21.44 -5.44 7.83
CA ASP A 203 -21.45 -3.98 7.75
C ASP A 203 -20.24 -3.43 6.97
N THR A 204 -20.13 -3.88 5.73
CA THR A 204 -19.13 -3.38 4.77
C THR A 204 -19.70 -2.30 3.88
N LYS A 205 -19.09 -1.11 3.92
CA LYS A 205 -19.36 -0.01 3.00
C LYS A 205 -18.41 -0.04 1.80
N ILE A 206 -18.96 -0.34 0.63
CA ILE A 206 -18.26 -0.18 -0.64
C ILE A 206 -18.44 1.26 -1.15
N VAL A 207 -17.40 2.07 -1.05
CA VAL A 207 -17.38 3.48 -1.48
C VAL A 207 -17.08 3.57 -2.97
N ARG A 208 -18.02 4.13 -3.75
CA ARG A 208 -17.93 4.22 -5.22
C ARG A 208 -17.77 5.64 -5.75
N SER A 209 -17.62 6.62 -4.85
CA SER A 209 -17.45 8.02 -5.21
C SER A 209 -16.23 8.23 -6.11
N ASP A 210 -16.38 9.06 -7.12
CA ASP A 210 -15.30 9.43 -8.04
C ASP A 210 -14.20 10.26 -7.34
N ALA A 211 -14.52 10.88 -6.20
CA ALA A 211 -13.58 11.60 -5.33
C ALA A 211 -12.61 10.68 -4.57
N TRP A 212 -12.88 9.38 -4.48
CA TRP A 212 -12.14 8.43 -3.66
C TRP A 212 -11.30 7.48 -4.52
N ASN A 213 -10.02 7.32 -4.17
CA ASN A 213 -9.11 6.38 -4.84
C ASN A 213 -9.05 6.58 -6.36
N MET A 214 -8.92 7.84 -6.78
CA MET A 214 -8.71 8.16 -8.19
C MET A 214 -7.29 7.78 -8.59
N ALA A 215 -7.15 7.04 -9.69
CA ALA A 215 -5.85 6.53 -10.16
C ALA A 215 -5.93 6.13 -11.64
N TYR A 216 -4.83 5.59 -12.17
CA TYR A 216 -4.72 5.22 -13.58
C TYR A 216 -5.80 4.24 -14.08
N TRP A 217 -6.30 3.34 -13.23
CA TRP A 217 -7.29 2.33 -13.62
C TRP A 217 -8.69 2.89 -13.83
N ASN A 218 -9.03 4.03 -13.20
CA ASN A 218 -10.36 4.64 -13.27
C ASN A 218 -10.38 6.08 -13.81
N ILE A 219 -9.22 6.72 -14.02
CA ILE A 219 -9.14 8.11 -14.52
C ILE A 219 -9.84 8.30 -15.87
N GLY A 220 -9.87 7.28 -16.74
CA GLY A 220 -10.59 7.34 -18.02
C GLY A 220 -12.12 7.37 -17.89
N GLN A 221 -12.65 7.08 -16.70
CA GLN A 221 -14.08 7.08 -16.39
C GLN A 221 -14.47 8.14 -15.35
N ARG A 222 -13.49 8.93 -14.88
CA ARG A 222 -13.68 9.96 -13.85
C ARG A 222 -13.17 11.29 -14.37
N LYS A 223 -13.95 12.34 -14.17
CA LYS A 223 -13.51 13.69 -14.51
C LYS A 223 -12.69 14.27 -13.37
N LEU A 224 -11.62 14.96 -13.74
CA LEU A 224 -10.77 15.72 -12.85
C LEU A 224 -10.69 17.14 -13.39
N TRP A 225 -10.99 18.13 -12.56
CA TRP A 225 -10.75 19.52 -12.88
C TRP A 225 -10.32 20.31 -11.66
N CYS A 226 -9.78 21.51 -11.87
CA CYS A 226 -9.39 22.41 -10.80
C CYS A 226 -10.32 23.63 -10.77
N ARG A 227 -10.86 23.97 -9.59
CA ARG A 227 -11.62 25.19 -9.35
C ARG A 227 -11.06 25.86 -8.11
N GLU A 228 -10.69 27.14 -8.20
CA GLU A 228 -10.24 27.93 -7.03
C GLU A 228 -9.10 27.26 -6.23
N LYS A 229 -8.18 26.56 -6.92
CA LYS A 229 -7.07 25.76 -6.36
C LYS A 229 -7.48 24.47 -5.62
N GLN A 230 -8.73 24.05 -5.76
CA GLN A 230 -9.23 22.77 -5.27
C GLN A 230 -9.46 21.82 -6.44
N TRP A 231 -9.01 20.56 -6.29
CA TRP A 231 -9.29 19.50 -7.24
C TRP A 231 -10.71 18.97 -7.04
N MET A 232 -11.43 18.78 -8.13
CA MET A 232 -12.85 18.44 -8.16
C MET A 232 -13.09 17.24 -9.06
N THR A 233 -14.16 16.52 -8.75
CA THR A 233 -14.70 15.36 -9.47
C THR A 233 -16.21 15.52 -9.62
N ASP A 234 -16.85 14.65 -10.41
CA ASP A 234 -18.30 14.67 -10.59
C ASP A 234 -19.06 14.49 -9.25
N ASP A 235 -18.43 13.90 -8.23
CA ASP A 235 -19.00 13.65 -6.90
C ASP A 235 -18.51 14.65 -5.81
N GLY A 236 -17.88 15.77 -6.20
CA GLY A 236 -17.40 16.80 -5.27
C GLY A 236 -15.87 16.93 -5.22
N PRO A 237 -15.31 17.60 -4.18
CA PRO A 237 -13.86 17.73 -4.02
C PRO A 237 -13.17 16.38 -4.06
N LEU A 238 -12.04 16.29 -4.77
CA LEU A 238 -11.21 15.09 -4.77
C LEU A 238 -10.71 14.83 -3.35
N LEU A 239 -11.05 13.66 -2.78
CA LEU A 239 -10.55 13.28 -1.47
C LEU A 239 -9.13 12.80 -1.56
N PHE A 240 -8.84 11.81 -2.40
CA PHE A 240 -7.48 11.31 -2.57
C PHE A 240 -7.19 10.75 -3.96
N PHE A 241 -5.96 10.97 -4.40
CA PHE A 241 -5.39 10.38 -5.61
C PHE A 241 -4.32 9.37 -5.23
N HIS A 242 -4.33 8.22 -5.89
CA HIS A 242 -3.34 7.17 -5.69
C HIS A 242 -2.36 7.17 -6.88
N PHE A 243 -1.13 7.60 -6.63
CA PHE A 243 -0.06 7.72 -7.63
C PHE A 243 0.65 6.39 -7.87
N SER A 244 -0.13 5.29 -7.92
CA SER A 244 0.35 3.91 -8.05
C SER A 244 1.19 3.76 -9.32
N GLY A 245 2.48 3.49 -9.15
CA GLY A 245 3.43 3.35 -10.24
C GLY A 245 3.80 4.67 -10.94
N TYR A 246 3.58 5.83 -10.32
CA TYR A 246 4.07 7.10 -10.84
C TYR A 246 5.59 7.21 -10.69
N ASP A 247 6.28 7.41 -11.80
CA ASP A 247 7.73 7.58 -11.86
C ASP A 247 8.09 9.08 -11.80
N LEU A 248 8.97 9.44 -10.87
CA LEU A 248 9.42 10.83 -10.71
C LEU A 248 10.38 11.26 -11.84
N GLU A 249 11.00 10.29 -12.51
CA GLU A 249 11.93 10.51 -13.62
C GLU A 249 11.23 10.56 -14.99
N ASP A 250 10.00 10.03 -15.08
CA ASP A 250 9.12 10.15 -16.26
C ASP A 250 7.83 10.91 -15.89
N PRO A 251 7.92 12.24 -15.66
CA PRO A 251 6.83 13.02 -15.07
C PRO A 251 5.58 13.14 -15.96
N HIS A 252 5.70 12.82 -17.25
CA HIS A 252 4.61 12.87 -18.22
C HIS A 252 3.82 11.57 -18.29
N ARG A 253 4.32 10.49 -17.69
CA ARG A 253 3.60 9.22 -17.64
C ARG A 253 2.81 9.13 -16.35
N LEU A 254 1.51 8.85 -16.44
CA LEU A 254 0.65 8.70 -15.26
C LEU A 254 1.11 7.52 -14.38
N SER A 255 1.41 6.38 -15.00
CA SER A 255 1.90 5.20 -14.29
C SER A 255 2.57 4.24 -15.27
N TYR A 256 3.58 3.49 -14.81
CA TYR A 256 4.16 2.41 -15.60
C TYR A 256 3.23 1.19 -15.75
N PHE A 257 2.13 1.13 -15.00
CA PHE A 257 1.11 0.08 -15.10
C PHE A 257 0.00 0.36 -16.14
N THR A 258 0.14 1.39 -16.96
CA THR A 258 -0.86 1.75 -17.98
C THR A 258 -0.21 2.22 -19.27
N GLU A 259 -0.91 1.98 -20.38
CA GLU A 259 -0.66 2.61 -21.68
C GLU A 259 -1.54 3.86 -21.85
N ARG A 260 -2.69 3.92 -21.18
CA ARG A 260 -3.47 5.16 -21.09
C ARG A 260 -2.63 6.22 -20.42
N HIS A 261 -2.64 7.43 -20.97
CA HIS A 261 -1.90 8.54 -20.40
C HIS A 261 -0.39 8.25 -20.25
N ALA A 262 0.19 7.51 -21.21
CA ALA A 262 1.64 7.34 -21.35
C ALA A 262 2.36 8.67 -21.67
N ASN A 263 1.62 9.67 -22.15
CA ASN A 263 2.11 11.04 -22.35
C ASN A 263 1.00 12.05 -21.99
N VAL A 264 0.96 12.45 -20.74
CA VAL A 264 0.03 13.45 -20.18
C VAL A 264 0.52 14.84 -20.59
N PRO A 265 -0.30 15.64 -21.29
CA PRO A 265 0.04 17.02 -21.62
C PRO A 265 0.30 17.83 -20.34
N PRO A 266 1.44 18.55 -20.22
CA PRO A 266 1.77 19.32 -19.01
C PRO A 266 0.71 20.35 -18.62
N ASN A 267 0.04 20.94 -19.63
CA ASN A 267 -1.00 21.95 -19.43
C ASN A 267 -2.40 21.37 -19.18
N SER A 268 -2.54 20.05 -19.12
CA SER A 268 -3.80 19.42 -18.70
C SER A 268 -3.95 19.46 -17.19
N GLU A 269 -5.17 19.27 -16.70
CA GLU A 269 -5.48 19.17 -15.28
C GLU A 269 -4.71 18.03 -14.63
N LEU A 270 -4.67 16.86 -15.28
CA LEU A 270 -3.86 15.73 -14.82
C LEU A 270 -2.36 16.06 -14.80
N GLY A 271 -1.84 16.73 -15.84
CA GLY A 271 -0.44 17.14 -15.90
C GLY A 271 -0.06 18.08 -14.76
N SER A 272 -0.95 19.02 -14.43
CA SER A 272 -0.78 19.94 -13.31
C SER A 272 -0.83 19.23 -11.95
N LEU A 273 -1.72 18.25 -11.77
CA LEU A 273 -1.78 17.41 -10.56
C LEU A 273 -0.47 16.63 -10.37
N LEU A 274 0.01 15.94 -11.41
CA LEU A 274 1.25 15.16 -11.40
C LEU A 274 2.47 16.03 -11.08
N ALA A 275 2.57 17.21 -11.71
CA ALA A 275 3.63 18.16 -11.43
C ALA A 275 3.63 18.65 -9.97
N GLY A 276 2.44 18.88 -9.40
CA GLY A 276 2.26 19.22 -7.99
C GLY A 276 2.79 18.13 -7.06
N TYR A 277 2.32 16.90 -7.24
CA TYR A 277 2.77 15.75 -6.44
C TYR A 277 4.27 15.53 -6.55
N ARG A 278 4.83 15.56 -7.77
CA ARG A 278 6.28 15.45 -8.00
C ARG A 278 7.07 16.51 -7.25
N GLY A 279 6.62 17.77 -7.30
CA GLY A 279 7.24 18.88 -6.58
C GLY A 279 7.24 18.65 -5.06
N THR A 280 6.12 18.18 -4.51
CA THR A 280 5.99 17.86 -3.08
C THR A 280 6.92 16.72 -2.69
N VAL A 281 6.94 15.61 -3.45
CA VAL A 281 7.84 14.48 -3.17
C VAL A 281 9.31 14.91 -3.26
N ALA A 282 9.69 15.71 -4.25
CA ALA A 282 11.05 16.23 -4.36
C ALA A 282 11.46 17.07 -3.14
N ALA A 283 10.56 17.93 -2.63
CA ALA A 283 10.78 18.68 -1.40
C ALA A 283 10.93 17.76 -0.18
N LYS A 284 10.12 16.68 -0.08
CA LYS A 284 10.26 15.68 0.99
C LYS A 284 11.54 14.87 0.88
N THR A 285 12.04 14.58 -0.31
CA THR A 285 13.33 13.89 -0.49
C THR A 285 14.51 14.70 0.07
N ILE A 286 14.46 16.03 0.00
CA ILE A 286 15.49 16.89 0.59
C ILE A 286 15.44 16.82 2.13
N LEU A 287 14.24 16.83 2.72
CA LEU A 287 14.04 16.80 4.18
C LEU A 287 14.25 15.41 4.78
N TYR A 288 13.91 14.37 4.03
CA TYR A 288 13.94 12.97 4.42
C TYR A 288 14.75 12.17 3.39
N PRO A 289 16.09 12.26 3.38
CA PRO A 289 16.96 11.71 2.33
C PRO A 289 17.15 10.19 2.44
N TYR A 290 16.05 9.46 2.69
CA TYR A 290 16.01 8.01 2.85
C TYR A 290 15.73 7.27 1.53
N GLY A 291 15.41 7.98 0.45
CA GLY A 291 15.10 7.41 -0.87
C GLY A 291 16.18 6.48 -1.43
N ASN A 292 17.44 6.69 -1.03
CA ASN A 292 18.59 5.90 -1.48
C ASN A 292 18.96 4.76 -0.52
N ILE A 293 18.21 4.55 0.57
CA ILE A 293 18.43 3.41 1.46
C ILE A 293 17.93 2.14 0.75
N PRO A 294 18.81 1.17 0.46
CA PRO A 294 18.38 -0.09 -0.12
C PRO A 294 17.49 -0.86 0.85
N TYR A 295 16.49 -1.57 0.32
CA TYR A 295 15.65 -2.46 1.10
C TYR A 295 16.49 -3.50 1.84
N SER A 296 16.32 -3.58 3.16
CA SER A 296 17.19 -4.35 4.05
C SER A 296 17.15 -5.87 3.82
N ALA A 297 16.04 -6.40 3.31
CA ALA A 297 15.92 -7.80 2.93
C ALA A 297 16.09 -8.04 1.42
N GLY A 298 16.77 -7.13 0.72
CA GLY A 298 17.06 -7.23 -0.72
C GLY A 298 18.29 -8.07 -1.08
N LYS A 299 19.17 -8.35 -0.11
CA LYS A 299 20.49 -8.96 -0.33
C LYS A 299 20.81 -10.04 0.71
N TYR A 300 21.62 -11.01 0.33
CA TYR A 300 22.27 -11.92 1.27
C TYR A 300 23.31 -11.16 2.11
N ARG A 301 23.79 -11.78 3.20
CA ARG A 301 24.82 -11.18 4.07
C ARG A 301 26.18 -10.98 3.39
N ASP A 302 26.45 -11.68 2.29
CA ASP A 302 27.64 -11.46 1.47
C ASP A 302 27.50 -10.28 0.48
N GLY A 303 26.32 -9.63 0.45
CA GLY A 303 26.02 -8.48 -0.40
C GLY A 303 25.46 -8.82 -1.79
N SER A 304 25.38 -10.10 -2.16
CA SER A 304 24.73 -10.53 -3.40
C SER A 304 23.21 -10.34 -3.34
N ILE A 305 22.57 -10.11 -4.49
CA ILE A 305 21.13 -9.86 -4.58
C ILE A 305 20.38 -11.20 -4.42
N ILE A 306 19.32 -11.21 -3.62
CA ILE A 306 18.42 -12.37 -3.53
C ILE A 306 17.52 -12.40 -4.76
N SER A 307 17.64 -13.44 -5.58
CA SER A 307 16.84 -13.56 -6.80
C SER A 307 15.37 -13.87 -6.49
N PRO A 308 14.43 -13.51 -7.38
CA PRO A 308 13.04 -13.96 -7.25
C PRO A 308 12.91 -15.49 -7.13
N VAL A 309 13.77 -16.24 -7.82
CA VAL A 309 13.80 -17.71 -7.78
C VAL A 309 14.17 -18.22 -6.38
N ALA A 310 15.20 -17.67 -5.76
CA ALA A 310 15.60 -18.05 -4.41
C ALA A 310 14.51 -17.75 -3.37
N ARG A 311 13.84 -16.59 -3.49
CA ARG A 311 12.70 -16.24 -2.64
C ARG A 311 11.59 -17.28 -2.73
N ARG A 312 11.18 -17.64 -3.95
CA ARG A 312 10.12 -18.64 -4.19
C ARG A 312 10.53 -20.04 -3.75
N ARG A 313 11.78 -20.42 -3.97
CA ARG A 313 12.30 -21.70 -3.50
C ARG A 313 12.22 -21.82 -1.98
N TYR A 314 12.60 -20.77 -1.26
CA TYR A 314 12.48 -20.75 0.20
C TYR A 314 11.02 -20.80 0.67
N LEU A 315 10.12 -20.09 0.00
CA LEU A 315 8.67 -20.17 0.27
C LEU A 315 8.13 -21.59 0.08
N GLN A 316 8.58 -22.31 -0.96
CA GLN A 316 8.13 -23.67 -1.26
C GLN A 316 8.68 -24.73 -0.29
N MET A 317 9.71 -24.42 0.51
CA MET A 317 10.21 -25.32 1.54
C MET A 317 9.18 -25.52 2.64
N THR A 318 9.06 -26.76 3.11
CA THR A 318 8.30 -27.11 4.32
C THR A 318 8.92 -26.46 5.57
N PRO A 319 8.16 -26.30 6.67
CA PRO A 319 8.71 -25.78 7.91
C PRO A 319 9.95 -26.54 8.42
N SER A 320 9.97 -27.88 8.25
CA SER A 320 11.12 -28.70 8.64
C SER A 320 12.36 -28.44 7.78
N GLU A 321 12.18 -28.20 6.48
CA GLU A 321 13.28 -27.85 5.58
C GLU A 321 13.86 -26.48 5.89
N ARG A 322 13.00 -25.48 6.21
CA ARG A 322 13.44 -24.14 6.64
C ARG A 322 14.26 -24.21 7.93
N VAL A 323 13.78 -24.96 8.93
CA VAL A 323 14.54 -25.21 10.18
C VAL A 323 15.89 -25.87 9.89
N THR A 324 15.94 -26.82 8.97
CA THR A 324 17.19 -27.51 8.59
C THR A 324 18.15 -26.58 7.83
N LEU A 325 17.63 -25.70 6.97
CA LEU A 325 18.43 -24.71 6.24
C LEU A 325 19.09 -23.70 7.19
N GLY A 326 18.35 -23.29 8.22
CA GLY A 326 18.72 -22.23 9.14
C GLY A 326 18.48 -20.84 8.54
N ASP A 327 19.40 -19.92 8.75
CA ASP A 327 19.29 -18.54 8.23
C ASP A 327 19.44 -18.50 6.69
N PRO A 328 18.37 -18.16 5.94
CA PRO A 328 18.41 -18.17 4.48
C PRO A 328 19.27 -17.03 3.90
N PHE A 329 19.51 -15.94 4.66
CA PHE A 329 20.33 -14.81 4.23
C PHE A 329 21.83 -15.14 4.18
N VAL A 330 22.26 -16.32 4.66
CA VAL A 330 23.64 -16.81 4.58
C VAL A 330 23.77 -18.11 3.77
N ARG A 331 22.78 -18.42 2.93
CA ARG A 331 22.71 -19.65 2.12
C ARG A 331 22.48 -19.42 0.63
N PRO A 332 23.17 -18.48 -0.04
CA PRO A 332 23.02 -18.29 -1.48
C PRO A 332 23.35 -19.59 -2.26
N ASP A 333 24.31 -20.38 -1.80
CA ASP A 333 24.71 -21.66 -2.40
C ASP A 333 23.57 -22.69 -2.47
N LYS A 334 22.63 -22.64 -1.52
CA LYS A 334 21.50 -23.57 -1.44
C LYS A 334 20.25 -23.09 -2.16
N LEU A 335 20.08 -21.78 -2.30
CA LEU A 335 18.84 -21.17 -2.79
C LEU A 335 18.94 -20.65 -4.22
N GLU A 336 20.12 -20.17 -4.64
CA GLU A 336 20.35 -19.63 -5.99
C GLU A 336 20.69 -20.69 -7.04
N THR A 337 21.10 -21.90 -6.62
CA THR A 337 21.50 -22.94 -7.57
C THR A 337 20.27 -23.53 -8.27
N ALA A 338 20.21 -23.42 -9.59
CA ALA A 338 19.21 -24.10 -10.39
C ALA A 338 19.26 -25.61 -10.10
N THR A 339 18.17 -26.18 -9.58
CA THR A 339 17.92 -27.59 -9.84
C THR A 339 17.58 -27.70 -11.32
N ASN A 340 18.47 -28.35 -12.07
CA ASN A 340 18.28 -28.73 -13.47
C ASN A 340 16.89 -29.34 -13.73
#